data_AF-A0A7V5VR33-F1
#
_entry.id   AF-A0A7V5VR33-F1
#
_cell.length_a   1.000
_cell.length_b   1.000
_cell.length_c   1.000
_cell.angle_alpha   90.00
_cell.angle_beta   90.00
_cell.angle_gamma   90.00
#
_symmetry.space_group_name_H-M   'P 1'
#
loop_
_entity.id
_entity.type
_entity.pdbx_description
1 polymer ?
#
loop_
_entity_poly.entity_id
_entity_poly.type
_entity_poly.pdbx_seq_one_letter_code
_entity_poly.pdbx_strand_id
1 'polypeptide(L)' 'YYWKPSWQLGNPPWIRRPYPGYPDEYYVAYWYPEWQAILYGSPGSYMGHILQAGFDGAFLDNVEAYHFVAE' A
#
# COMPACT_ATOMS: atom_id res chain seq x y z
N TYR A 1 8.17 -3.18 -9.14
CA TYR A 1 8.11 -2.27 -7.98
C TYR A 1 7.11 -1.16 -8.28
N TYR A 2 6.23 -0.82 -7.33
CA TYR A 2 5.12 0.12 -7.55
C TYR A 2 5.44 1.60 -7.26
N TRP A 3 6.41 1.86 -6.37
CA TRP A 3 6.75 3.21 -5.94
C TRP A 3 7.28 4.05 -7.11
N LYS A 4 6.77 5.28 -7.25
CA LYS A 4 7.21 6.20 -8.31
C LYS A 4 8.17 7.25 -7.74
N PRO A 5 9.25 7.62 -8.46
CA PRO A 5 10.23 8.60 -7.96
C PRO A 5 9.65 9.98 -7.62
N SER A 6 8.50 10.34 -8.19
CA SER A 6 7.83 11.61 -7.92
C SER A 6 6.89 11.60 -6.72
N TRP A 7 6.73 10.45 -6.06
CA TRP A 7 5.86 10.33 -4.89
C TRP A 7 6.52 10.85 -3.62
N GLN A 8 5.73 11.53 -2.81
CA GLN A 8 6.12 12.13 -1.54
C GLN A 8 4.90 12.25 -0.63
N LEU A 9 5.12 12.65 0.63
CA LEU A 9 4.02 12.90 1.58
C LEU A 9 2.97 13.85 0.97
N GLY A 10 1.70 13.44 1.00
CA GLY A 10 0.58 14.17 0.41
C GLY A 10 0.44 14.06 -1.13
N ASN A 11 1.37 13.38 -1.82
CA ASN A 11 1.30 13.18 -3.27
C ASN A 11 1.83 11.79 -3.69
N PRO A 12 0.95 10.83 -4.03
CA PRO A 12 -0.50 10.93 -4.12
C PRO A 12 -1.21 11.20 -2.78
N PRO A 13 -2.47 11.68 -2.80
CA PRO A 13 -3.20 12.09 -1.60
C PRO A 13 -3.45 10.97 -0.58
N TRP A 14 -3.24 9.71 -1.00
CA TRP A 14 -3.29 8.57 -0.12
C TRP A 14 -1.99 8.33 0.66
N ILE A 15 -0.88 9.01 0.38
CA ILE A 15 0.33 8.98 1.24
C ILE A 15 0.14 10.01 2.35
N ARG A 16 -0.25 9.55 3.55
CA ARG A 16 -0.81 10.44 4.59
C ARG A 16 0.15 10.82 5.70
N ARG A 17 0.99 9.90 6.17
CA ARG A 17 1.81 10.15 7.36
C ARG A 17 3.10 9.34 7.29
N PRO A 18 4.26 9.87 7.73
CA PRO A 18 5.46 9.05 7.90
C PRO A 18 5.22 7.96 8.95
N TYR A 19 5.82 6.79 8.74
CA TYR A 19 5.79 5.69 9.70
C TYR A 19 6.90 5.89 10.76
N PRO A 20 6.59 5.91 12.07
CA PRO A 20 7.60 6.13 13.10
C PRO A 20 8.71 5.07 13.10
N GLY A 21 9.97 5.51 13.06
CA GLY A 21 11.14 4.63 13.07
C GLY A 21 11.64 4.17 11.71
N TYR A 22 10.89 4.44 10.63
CA TYR A 22 11.20 4.00 9.28
C TYR A 22 11.09 5.18 8.30
N PRO A 23 12.21 5.81 7.89
CA PRO A 23 12.19 7.07 7.14
C PRO A 23 11.59 6.94 5.73
N ASP A 24 11.60 5.73 5.17
CA ASP A 24 11.12 5.44 3.81
C ASP A 24 9.70 4.83 3.80
N GLU A 25 9.06 4.72 4.96
CA GLU A 25 7.72 4.15 5.10
C GLU A 25 6.68 5.21 5.45
N TYR A 26 5.48 5.00 4.91
CA TYR A 26 4.37 5.92 5.05
C TYR A 26 3.09 5.14 5.35
N TYR A 27 2.34 5.59 6.34
CA TYR A 27 0.94 5.21 6.45
C TYR A 27 0.15 5.79 5.28
N VAL A 28 -0.71 4.95 4.71
CA VAL A 28 -1.54 5.28 3.57
C VAL A 28 -3.01 5.27 3.92
N ALA A 29 -3.80 6.15 3.30
CA ALA A 29 -5.25 6.09 3.30
C ALA A 29 -5.70 4.91 2.43
N TYR A 30 -5.71 3.71 3.03
CA TYR A 30 -5.88 2.43 2.34
C TYR A 30 -7.24 2.26 1.62
N TRP A 31 -8.20 3.14 1.88
CA TRP A 31 -9.50 3.18 1.19
C TRP A 31 -9.47 3.86 -0.17
N TYR A 32 -8.37 4.52 -0.57
CA TYR A 32 -8.28 5.13 -1.90
C TYR A 32 -8.24 4.05 -3.00
N PRO A 33 -9.07 4.15 -4.05
CA PRO A 33 -9.09 3.17 -5.14
C PRO A 33 -7.74 3.02 -5.85
N GLU A 34 -6.98 4.10 -5.99
CA GLU A 34 -5.66 4.09 -6.63
C GLU A 34 -4.65 3.27 -5.82
N TRP A 35 -4.74 3.29 -4.49
CA TRP A 35 -3.95 2.43 -3.62
C TRP A 35 -4.38 0.96 -3.74
N GLN A 36 -5.68 0.71 -3.68
CA GLN A 36 -6.24 -0.64 -3.81
C GLN A 36 -5.87 -1.30 -5.15
N ALA A 37 -5.85 -0.54 -6.25
CA ALA A 37 -5.48 -1.02 -7.57
C ALA A 37 -4.00 -1.48 -7.67
N ILE A 38 -3.12 -0.97 -6.81
CA ILE A 38 -1.73 -1.47 -6.69
C ILE A 38 -1.74 -2.85 -6.03
N LEU A 39 -2.58 -3.03 -5.01
CA LEU A 39 -2.64 -4.23 -4.18
C LEU A 39 -3.38 -5.39 -4.86
N TYR A 40 -4.55 -5.16 -5.47
CA TYR A 40 -5.41 -6.21 -6.01
C TYR A 40 -6.25 -5.79 -7.22
N GLY A 41 -7.00 -6.73 -7.79
CA GLY A 41 -8.01 -6.48 -8.82
C GLY A 41 -7.53 -6.65 -10.27
N SER A 42 -6.24 -6.93 -10.49
CA SER A 42 -5.70 -7.26 -11.82
C SER A 42 -4.52 -8.25 -11.75
N PRO A 43 -4.21 -8.96 -12.85
CA PRO A 43 -2.99 -9.80 -12.92
C PRO A 43 -1.68 -9.03 -12.72
N GLY A 44 -1.67 -7.70 -12.93
CA GLY A 44 -0.49 -6.84 -12.71
C GLY A 44 -0.41 -6.23 -11.31
N SER A 45 -1.36 -6.52 -10.42
CA SER A 45 -1.34 -6.09 -9.03
C SER A 45 -0.42 -6.98 -8.18
N TYR A 46 -0.05 -6.54 -6.98
CA TYR A 46 0.78 -7.34 -6.07
C TYR A 46 0.16 -8.69 -5.72
N MET A 47 -1.15 -8.72 -5.42
CA MET A 47 -1.87 -9.97 -5.20
C MET A 47 -1.93 -10.82 -6.49
N GLY A 48 -2.06 -10.19 -7.65
CA GLY A 48 -1.98 -10.87 -8.95
C GLY A 48 -0.65 -11.60 -9.16
N HIS A 49 0.47 -10.98 -8.78
CA HIS A 49 1.79 -11.60 -8.82
C HIS A 49 1.95 -12.74 -7.82
N ILE A 50 1.43 -12.60 -6.59
CA ILE A 50 1.45 -13.66 -5.57
C ILE A 50 0.69 -14.90 -6.07
N LEU A 51 -0.50 -14.71 -6.63
CA LEU A 51 -1.31 -15.79 -7.20
C LEU A 51 -0.62 -16.48 -8.38
N GLN A 52 -0.04 -15.70 -9.30
CA GLN A 52 0.70 -16.25 -10.46
C GLN A 52 1.93 -17.05 -10.06
N ALA A 53 2.59 -16.67 -8.96
CA ALA A 53 3.74 -17.39 -8.43
C ALA A 53 3.36 -18.70 -7.70
N GLY A 54 2.07 -18.99 -7.51
CA GLY A 54 1.59 -20.25 -6.94
C GLY A 54 1.70 -20.33 -5.42
N PHE A 55 1.72 -19.20 -4.72
CA PHE A 55 1.63 -19.18 -3.26
C PHE A 55 0.22 -19.56 -2.78
N ASP A 56 0.14 -20.34 -1.70
CA ASP A 56 -1.12 -20.78 -1.11
C ASP A 56 -1.81 -19.72 -0.21
N GLY A 57 -1.10 -18.62 0.10
CA GLY A 57 -1.63 -17.56 0.96
C GLY A 57 -0.77 -16.32 0.98
N ALA A 58 -1.30 -15.26 1.58
CA ALA A 58 -0.61 -13.98 1.78
C ALA A 58 -0.73 -13.57 3.25
N PHE A 59 0.35 -13.02 3.80
CA PHE A 59 0.36 -12.37 5.11
C PHE A 59 0.11 -10.87 4.91
N LEU A 60 -0.91 -10.33 5.58
CA LEU A 60 -1.27 -8.92 5.50
C LEU A 60 -0.67 -8.18 6.69
N ASP A 61 0.27 -7.28 6.39
CA ASP A 61 0.96 -6.46 7.38
C ASP A 61 0.35 -5.05 7.49
N ASN A 62 0.66 -4.33 8.56
CA ASN A 62 0.20 -2.95 8.83
C ASN A 62 -1.33 -2.78 8.88
N VAL A 63 -2.06 -3.81 9.32
CA VAL A 63 -3.53 -3.78 9.40
C VAL A 63 -4.05 -2.75 10.43
N GLU A 64 -3.21 -2.39 11.40
CA GLU A 64 -3.44 -1.34 12.40
C GLU A 64 -3.34 0.09 11.87
N ALA A 65 -3.04 0.28 10.58
CA ALA A 65 -2.98 1.59 9.92
C ALA A 65 -4.23 2.45 10.17
N TYR A 66 -5.39 1.83 10.41
CA TYR A 66 -6.63 2.53 10.76
C TYR A 66 -6.51 3.44 11.99
N HIS A 67 -5.65 3.12 12.97
CA HIS A 67 -5.42 3.99 14.12
C HIS A 67 -4.69 5.30 13.79
N PHE A 68 -4.05 5.37 12.62
CA PHE A 68 -3.12 6.45 12.28
C PHE A 68 -3.59 7.33 11.14
N VAL A 69 -4.51 6.82 10.30
CA VAL A 69 -4.97 7.52 9.09
C VAL A 69 -6.47 7.78 9.06
N ALA A 70 -7.29 7.04 9.82
CA ALA A 70 -8.73 7.29 9.90
C ALA A 70 -8.99 8.65 10.53
N GLU A 71 -9.93 9.41 9.93
CA GLU A 71 -10.40 10.70 10.44
C GLU A 71 -11.36 10.53 11.62
#